data_AF-A0A370FZZ9-F1
#
_entry.id   AF-A0A370FZZ9-F1
#
_cell.length_a   1.000
_cell.length_b   1.000
_cell.length_c   1.000
_cell.angle_alpha   90.00
_cell.angle_beta   90.00
_cell.angle_gamma   90.00
#
_symmetry.space_group_name_H-M   'P 1'
#
loop_
_entity.id
_entity.type
_entity.pdbx_description
1 polymer ?
#
loop_
_entity_poly.entity_id
_entity_poly.type
_entity_poly.pdbx_seq_one_letter_code
_entity_poly.pdbx_strand_id
1 'polypeptide(L)'
;MERVQAYFRNEDEAENVKAKLQMLKVQDLMVERVPEDNRNLFDRLGDFFINNENDRDMNHLPHVLEFLVDEEHSAHAHAIVKENNGHIE
;
A
#
# COMPACT_ATOMS: atom_id res chain seq x y z
N MET A 1 4.04 1.24 19.13
CA MET A 1 4.48 1.10 17.72
C MET A 1 3.63 0.04 17.05
N GLU A 2 3.06 0.39 15.91
CA GLU A 2 2.13 -0.40 15.11
C GLU A 2 2.75 -0.65 13.73
N ARG A 3 2.64 -1.89 13.23
CA ARG A 3 3.07 -2.24 11.88
C ARG A 3 1.87 -2.14 10.96
N VAL A 4 1.99 -1.32 9.93
CA VAL A 4 0.92 -1.06 8.97
C VAL A 4 1.35 -1.59 7.62
N GLN A 5 0.48 -2.36 6.99
CA GLN A 5 0.65 -2.84 5.62
C GLN A 5 -0.38 -2.17 4.73
N ALA A 6 0.11 -1.32 3.84
CA ALA A 6 -0.70 -0.57 2.90
C ALA A 6 -0.47 -1.09 1.48
N TYR A 7 -1.53 -1.55 0.83
CA TYR A 7 -1.53 -2.06 -0.53
C TYR A 7 -1.92 -0.98 -1.53
N PHE A 8 -1.18 -0.92 -2.63
CA PHE A 8 -1.33 0.03 -3.72
C PHE A 8 -1.42 -0.70 -5.05
N ARG A 9 -2.07 -0.06 -6.01
CA ARG A 9 -2.28 -0.63 -7.34
C ARG A 9 -1.02 -0.61 -8.20
N ASN A 10 -0.15 0.36 -7.96
CA ASN A 10 1.08 0.57 -8.72
C ASN A 10 2.22 1.07 -7.80
N GLU A 11 3.44 1.07 -8.33
CA GLU A 11 4.65 1.53 -7.64
C GLU A 11 4.60 3.04 -7.35
N ASP A 12 4.12 3.85 -8.30
CA ASP A 12 4.06 5.31 -8.17
C ASP A 12 3.26 5.76 -6.93
N GLU A 13 2.09 5.16 -6.68
CA GLU A 13 1.26 5.46 -5.51
C GLU A 13 1.97 5.05 -4.21
N ALA A 14 2.60 3.87 -4.19
CA ALA A 14 3.34 3.38 -3.03
C ALA A 14 4.56 4.27 -2.72
N GLU A 15 5.35 4.64 -3.71
CA GLU A 15 6.51 5.52 -3.57
C GLU A 15 6.11 6.95 -3.18
N ASN A 16 4.99 7.46 -3.67
CA ASN A 16 4.48 8.77 -3.26
C ASN A 16 4.07 8.78 -1.78
N VAL A 17 3.37 7.73 -1.31
CA VAL A 17 3.03 7.59 0.11
C VAL A 17 4.28 7.38 0.95
N LYS A 18 5.21 6.55 0.50
CA LYS A 18 6.51 6.35 1.14
C LYS A 18 7.21 7.69 1.39
N ALA A 19 7.32 8.54 0.38
CA ALA A 19 7.94 9.86 0.51
C ALA A 19 7.24 10.74 1.57
N LYS A 20 5.90 10.70 1.64
CA LYS A 20 5.11 11.42 2.65
C LYS A 20 5.30 10.83 4.05
N LEU A 21 5.26 9.52 4.18
CA LEU A 21 5.45 8.82 5.45
C LEU A 21 6.89 8.96 5.96
N GLN A 22 7.88 9.04 5.08
CA GLN A 22 9.28 9.31 5.44
C GLN A 22 9.46 10.71 6.08
N MET A 23 8.57 11.66 5.78
CA MET A 23 8.53 12.94 6.49
C MET A 23 7.91 12.82 7.89
N LEU A 24 7.08 11.81 8.13
CA LEU A 24 6.69 11.40 9.47
C LEU A 24 7.80 10.54 10.09
N LYS A 25 7.88 10.54 11.43
CA LYS A 25 8.84 9.70 12.17
C LYS A 25 8.40 8.22 12.16
N VAL A 26 8.29 7.63 10.99
CA VAL A 26 8.05 6.19 10.81
C VAL A 26 9.38 5.44 10.69
N GLN A 27 9.38 4.17 11.08
CA GLN A 27 10.52 3.26 11.02
C GLN A 27 10.23 2.11 10.04
N ASP A 28 11.28 1.41 9.59
CA ASP A 28 11.16 0.25 8.70
C ASP A 28 10.23 0.45 7.48
N LEU A 29 10.32 1.63 6.85
CA LEU A 29 9.52 2.00 5.68
C LEU A 29 10.07 1.33 4.42
N MET A 30 9.34 0.33 3.91
CA MET A 30 9.75 -0.49 2.76
C MET A 30 8.60 -0.63 1.75
N VAL A 31 8.91 -0.47 0.46
CA VAL A 31 7.97 -0.77 -0.63
C VAL A 31 8.43 -2.05 -1.29
N GLU A 32 7.54 -3.02 -1.37
CA GLU A 32 7.77 -4.29 -2.05
C GLU A 32 6.69 -4.55 -3.08
N ARG A 33 7.06 -5.25 -4.15
CA ARG A 33 6.08 -5.74 -5.11
C ARG A 33 5.32 -6.91 -4.50
N VAL A 34 4.00 -6.88 -4.61
CA VAL A 34 3.15 -8.01 -4.24
C VAL A 34 3.34 -9.13 -5.27
N PRO A 35 3.73 -10.35 -4.83
CA PRO A 35 3.91 -11.47 -5.75
C PRO A 35 2.57 -11.90 -6.34
N GLU A 36 2.49 -12.08 -7.66
CA GLU A 36 1.28 -12.53 -8.38
C GLU A 36 0.77 -13.90 -7.90
N ASP A 37 1.64 -14.73 -7.33
CA ASP A 37 1.27 -16.06 -6.80
C ASP A 37 0.52 -15.99 -5.46
N ASN A 38 0.40 -14.81 -4.84
CA ASN A 38 -0.22 -14.64 -3.53
C ASN A 38 -1.76 -14.65 -3.60
N ARG A 39 -2.34 -15.79 -4.01
CA ARG A 39 -3.78 -15.94 -4.31
C ARG A 39 -4.70 -15.46 -3.19
N ASN A 40 -4.34 -15.68 -1.92
CA ASN A 40 -5.16 -15.25 -0.78
C ASN A 40 -5.31 -13.72 -0.68
N LEU A 41 -4.30 -12.98 -1.12
CA LEU A 41 -4.35 -11.53 -1.13
C LEU A 41 -5.18 -11.05 -2.33
N PHE A 42 -4.97 -11.63 -3.51
CA PHE A 42 -5.76 -11.31 -4.70
C PHE A 42 -7.24 -11.73 -4.58
N ASP A 43 -7.56 -12.73 -3.77
CA ASP A 43 -8.95 -13.10 -3.49
C ASP A 43 -9.65 -12.05 -2.60
N ARG A 44 -8.91 -11.47 -1.63
CA ARG A 44 -9.45 -10.46 -0.70
C ARG A 44 -9.46 -9.04 -1.27
N LEU A 45 -8.42 -8.68 -2.02
CA LEU A 45 -8.19 -7.34 -2.57
C LEU A 45 -8.27 -7.31 -4.10
N GLY A 46 -8.75 -8.37 -4.73
CA GLY A 46 -8.84 -8.47 -6.19
C GLY A 46 -9.66 -7.34 -6.80
N ASP A 47 -10.83 -7.04 -6.25
CA ASP A 47 -11.65 -5.89 -6.66
C ASP A 47 -10.94 -4.55 -6.48
N PHE A 48 -10.04 -4.43 -5.50
CA PHE A 48 -9.25 -3.23 -5.32
C PHE A 48 -8.16 -3.13 -6.41
N PHE A 49 -7.47 -4.22 -6.73
CA PHE A 49 -6.42 -4.24 -7.76
C PHE A 49 -6.97 -4.18 -9.18
N ILE A 50 -8.19 -4.67 -9.43
CA ILE A 50 -8.80 -4.78 -10.76
C ILE A 50 -9.94 -3.77 -10.88
N ASN A 51 -9.66 -2.58 -11.42
CA ASN A 51 -10.65 -1.50 -11.49
C ASN A 51 -11.43 -1.45 -12.82
N ASN A 52 -11.02 -2.20 -13.86
CA ASN A 52 -11.71 -2.25 -15.15
C ASN A 52 -11.41 -3.56 -15.92
N GLU A 53 -12.33 -4.07 -16.74
CA GLU A 53 -12.09 -5.26 -17.57
C GLU A 53 -10.98 -5.06 -18.63
N ASN A 54 -10.63 -3.81 -18.95
CA ASN A 54 -9.51 -3.42 -19.81
C ASN A 54 -8.16 -3.34 -19.08
N ASP A 55 -8.16 -3.45 -17.75
CA ASP A 55 -6.97 -3.45 -16.90
C ASP A 55 -6.37 -4.87 -16.77
N ARG A 56 -6.80 -5.80 -17.61
CA ARG A 56 -6.19 -7.14 -17.79
C ARG A 56 -4.81 -7.08 -18.43
N ASP A 57 -4.35 -5.90 -18.82
CA ASP A 57 -2.93 -5.65 -19.03
C ASP A 57 -2.24 -5.80 -17.67
N MET A 58 -1.49 -6.89 -17.49
CA MET A 58 -0.70 -7.28 -16.31
C MET A 58 0.41 -6.27 -15.93
N ASN A 59 0.24 -4.98 -16.21
CA ASN A 59 1.21 -3.93 -15.97
C ASN A 59 0.96 -3.15 -14.68
N HIS A 60 -0.23 -3.23 -14.08
CA HIS A 60 -0.46 -2.70 -12.74
C HIS A 60 0.00 -3.72 -11.70
N LEU A 61 1.31 -3.73 -11.50
CA LEU A 61 1.96 -4.58 -10.53
C LEU A 61 1.64 -4.02 -9.15
N PRO A 62 0.85 -4.73 -8.32
CA PRO A 62 0.51 -4.22 -7.01
C PRO A 62 1.75 -4.15 -6.13
N HIS A 63 1.79 -3.12 -5.29
CA HIS A 63 2.88 -2.92 -4.34
C HIS A 63 2.33 -2.82 -2.92
N VAL A 64 3.08 -3.32 -1.97
CA VAL A 64 2.80 -3.19 -0.55
C VAL A 64 3.85 -2.27 0.05
N LEU A 65 3.39 -1.24 0.73
CA LEU A 65 4.19 -0.39 1.59
C LEU A 65 4.00 -0.87 3.01
N GLU A 66 5.10 -1.29 3.61
CA GLU A 66 5.15 -1.70 4.99
C GLU A 66 5.93 -0.67 5.80
N PHE A 67 5.42 -0.32 6.98
CA PHE A 67 6.09 0.61 7.86
C PHE A 67 5.68 0.43 9.32
N LEU A 68 6.55 0.86 10.22
CA LEU A 68 6.31 0.96 11.65
C LEU A 68 6.01 2.41 12.01
N VAL A 69 4.85 2.65 12.60
CA VAL A 69 4.44 3.99 13.06
C VAL A 69 4.16 3.96 14.55
N ASP A 70 4.48 5.04 15.26
CA ASP A 70 4.04 5.18 16.65
C ASP A 70 2.51 5.38 16.70
N GLU A 71 1.87 4.88 17.76
CA GLU A 71 0.41 4.93 17.89
C GLU A 71 -0.13 6.38 17.87
N GLU A 72 0.66 7.33 18.36
CA GLU A 72 0.36 8.77 18.29
C GLU A 72 0.27 9.30 16.85
N HIS A 73 0.99 8.68 15.92
CA HIS A 73 1.04 9.07 14.49
C HIS A 73 0.29 8.10 13.57
N SER A 74 -0.20 6.97 14.08
CA SER A 74 -0.95 5.96 13.31
C SER A 74 -2.15 6.57 12.59
N ALA A 75 -2.95 7.38 13.29
CA ALA A 75 -4.12 8.04 12.70
C ALA A 75 -3.76 8.92 11.49
N HIS A 76 -2.62 9.61 11.54
CA HIS A 76 -2.15 10.46 10.45
C HIS A 76 -1.59 9.64 9.29
N ALA A 77 -0.83 8.57 9.59
CA ALA A 77 -0.35 7.65 8.57
C ALA A 77 -1.50 6.97 7.81
N HIS A 78 -2.55 6.54 8.52
CA HIS A 78 -3.75 5.96 7.92
C HIS A 78 -4.48 6.95 7.01
N ALA A 79 -4.54 8.23 7.40
CA ALA A 79 -5.10 9.28 6.56
C ALA A 79 -4.30 9.43 5.26
N ILE A 80 -2.97 9.51 5.35
CA ILE A 80 -2.10 9.62 4.16
C ILE A 80 -2.31 8.43 3.23
N VAL A 81 -2.30 7.21 3.73
CA VAL A 81 -2.51 6.02 2.89
C VAL A 81 -3.86 6.10 2.17
N LYS A 82 -4.94 6.41 2.88
CA LYS A 82 -6.29 6.53 2.29
C LYS A 82 -6.41 7.66 1.28
N GLU A 83 -5.78 8.81 1.53
CA GLU A 83 -5.79 9.95 0.60
C GLU A 83 -5.04 9.67 -0.72
N ASN A 84 -4.15 8.67 -0.72
CA ASN A 84 -3.38 8.26 -1.91
C ASN A 84 -3.85 6.90 -2.44
N ASN A 85 -5.15 6.62 -2.30
CA ASN A 85 -5.82 5.40 -2.78
C ASN A 85 -5.26 4.08 -2.21
N GLY A 86 -4.51 4.09 -1.12
CA GLY A 86 -3.99 2.87 -0.51
C GLY A 86 -5.04 2.14 0.32
N HIS A 87 -4.97 0.81 0.29
CA HIS A 87 -5.79 -0.08 1.12
C HIS A 87 -4.97 -0.58 2.31
N ILE A 88 -5.47 -0.40 3.54
CA ILE A 88 -4.80 -0.85 4.76
C ILE A 88 -5.45 -2.15 5.22
N GLU A 89 -4.65 -3.19 5.53
CA GLU A 89 -5.10 -4.38 6.30
C GLU A 89 -4.86 -4.23 7.80
#